data_AF-A0A7C1EB04-F1
#
_entry.id   AF-A0A7C1EB04-F1
#
_cell.length_a   1.000
_cell.length_b   1.000
_cell.length_c   1.000
_cell.angle_alpha   90.00
_cell.angle_beta   90.00
_cell.angle_gamma   90.00
#
_symmetry.space_group_name_H-M   'P 1'
#
loop_
_entity.id
_entity.type
_entity.pdbx_description
1 polymer ?
#
loop_
_entity_poly.entity_id
_entity_poly.type
_entity_poly.pdbx_seq_one_letter_code
_entity_poly.pdbx_strand_id
1 'polypeptide(L)'
;MTFAESDPHYAIVTVLKHDGSWIVFHCDLSRAAHSKLIDKLVELQSFFNYKQVGIDANSLDKAKSDPNPCSFELVLRERQQAARVTVPHKLVWHTTPKLARIQAIEPYYSNGQLLFLDT
;
A
#
# COMPACT_ATOMS: atom_id res chain seq x y z
N MET A 1 22.85 23.01 7.21
CA MET A 1 22.56 21.80 6.40
C MET A 1 21.11 21.45 6.66
N THR A 2 20.21 21.99 5.85
CA THR A 2 18.77 21.71 5.95
C THR A 2 18.56 20.38 5.25
N PHE A 3 18.30 19.31 6.01
CA PHE A 3 17.70 18.12 5.41
C PHE A 3 16.38 18.58 4.83
N ALA A 4 16.21 18.51 3.51
CA ALA A 4 14.90 18.64 2.92
C ALA A 4 14.06 17.53 3.57
N GLU A 5 13.09 17.90 4.41
CA GLU A 5 12.06 16.97 4.84
C GLU A 5 11.49 16.37 3.56
N SER A 6 11.71 15.08 3.34
CA SER A 6 11.09 14.39 2.22
C SER A 6 9.60 14.42 2.50
N ASP A 7 8.88 15.24 1.76
CA ASP A 7 7.43 15.32 1.84
C ASP A 7 6.82 13.91 1.75
N PRO A 8 5.88 13.53 2.63
CA PRO A 8 5.34 12.19 2.63
C PRO A 8 4.50 11.99 1.37
N HIS A 9 5.04 11.20 0.45
CA HIS A 9 4.33 10.68 -0.72
C HIS A 9 3.86 9.27 -0.39
N TYR A 10 2.61 8.96 -0.72
CA TYR A 10 2.11 7.60 -0.67
C TYR A 10 1.51 7.20 -2.02
N ALA A 11 1.54 5.90 -2.28
CA ALA A 11 0.86 5.30 -3.41
C ALA A 11 -0.04 4.17 -2.91
N ILE A 12 -1.29 4.14 -3.37
CA ILE A 12 -2.15 2.96 -3.27
C ILE A 12 -2.25 2.37 -4.68
N VAL A 13 -1.92 1.09 -4.81
CA VAL A 13 -2.03 0.35 -6.07
C VAL A 13 -3.01 -0.80 -5.86
N THR A 14 -4.09 -0.78 -6.64
CA THR A 14 -5.12 -1.81 -6.66
C THR A 14 -4.82 -2.76 -7.80
N VAL A 15 -4.57 -4.02 -7.47
CA VAL A 15 -4.25 -5.05 -8.46
C VAL A 15 -5.35 -6.12 -8.47
N LEU A 16 -5.89 -6.41 -9.64
CA LEU A 16 -6.81 -7.50 -9.89
C LEU A 16 -6.03 -8.68 -10.48
N LYS A 17 -6.35 -9.92 -10.07
CA LYS A 17 -5.89 -11.11 -10.77
C LYS A 17 -6.98 -11.58 -11.72
N HIS A 18 -6.68 -11.68 -13.02
CA HIS A 18 -7.62 -12.12 -14.05
C HIS A 18 -6.87 -12.93 -15.11
N ASP A 19 -7.39 -14.10 -15.46
CA ASP A 19 -6.86 -14.99 -16.50
C ASP A 19 -5.34 -15.26 -16.44
N GLY A 20 -4.83 -15.43 -15.21
CA GLY A 20 -3.41 -15.70 -14.96
C GLY A 20 -2.52 -14.46 -14.94
N SER A 21 -3.05 -13.29 -15.31
CA SER A 21 -2.34 -12.01 -15.26
C SER A 21 -2.76 -11.17 -14.05
N TRP A 22 -1.86 -10.27 -13.67
CA TRP A 22 -2.12 -9.20 -12.71
C TRP A 22 -2.42 -7.93 -13.49
N ILE A 23 -3.54 -7.28 -13.19
CA ILE A 23 -3.98 -6.05 -13.82
C ILE A 23 -3.94 -4.95 -12.77
N VAL A 24 -3.11 -3.94 -12.99
CA VAL A 24 -3.11 -2.70 -12.22
C VAL A 24 -4.37 -1.91 -12.63
N PHE A 25 -5.39 -1.98 -11.78
CA PHE A 25 -6.74 -1.48 -12.07
C PHE A 25 -6.92 -0.02 -11.62
N HIS A 26 -6.26 0.35 -10.53
CA HIS A 26 -6.33 1.70 -9.98
C HIS A 26 -4.99 2.05 -9.31
N CYS A 27 -4.51 3.26 -9.56
CA CYS A 27 -3.33 3.84 -8.93
C CYS A 27 -3.67 5.23 -8.42
N ASP A 28 -3.36 5.47 -7.15
CA ASP A 28 -3.49 6.77 -6.53
C ASP A 28 -2.16 7.16 -5.90
N LEU A 29 -1.51 8.17 -6.47
CA LEU A 29 -0.30 8.78 -5.95
C LEU A 29 -0.66 10.15 -5.37
N SER A 30 -0.37 10.35 -4.09
CA SER A 30 -0.69 11.61 -3.43
C SER A 30 0.37 12.01 -2.42
N ARG A 31 0.40 13.31 -2.14
CA ARG A 31 1.23 13.94 -1.12
C ARG A 31 0.30 14.43 -0.02
N ALA A 32 0.18 13.65 1.05
CA ALA A 32 -0.56 14.05 2.24
C ALA A 32 -0.09 13.26 3.47
N ALA A 33 -0.55 13.70 4.65
CA ALA A 33 -0.29 13.00 5.89
C ALA A 33 -0.85 11.57 5.88
N HIS A 34 -0.25 10.67 6.67
CA HIS A 34 -0.69 9.28 6.80
C HIS A 34 -2.16 9.13 7.18
N SER A 35 -2.74 10.07 7.95
CA SER A 35 -4.17 10.06 8.27
C SER A 35 -5.06 10.13 7.03
N LYS A 36 -4.68 10.93 6.02
CA LYS A 36 -5.42 11.03 4.75
C LYS A 36 -5.29 9.76 3.90
N LEU A 37 -4.11 9.14 3.91
CA LEU A 37 -3.92 7.82 3.32
C LEU A 37 -4.83 6.76 3.96
N ILE A 38 -4.93 6.77 5.29
CA ILE A 38 -5.79 5.84 6.03
C ILE A 38 -7.26 6.05 5.67
N ASP A 39 -7.73 7.30 5.68
CA ASP A 39 -9.12 7.63 5.31
C ASP A 39 -9.43 7.08 3.89
N LYS A 40 -8.51 7.30 2.94
CA LYS A 40 -8.64 6.81 1.56
C LYS A 40 -8.58 5.29 1.45
N LEU A 41 -7.74 4.63 2.24
CA LEU A 41 -7.69 3.17 2.28
C LEU A 41 -9.02 2.56 2.74
N VAL A 42 -9.69 3.16 3.73
CA VAL A 42 -11.01 2.73 4.20
C VAL A 42 -12.09 2.96 3.14
N GLU A 43 -12.06 4.11 2.47
CA GLU A 43 -12.95 4.41 1.34
C GLU A 43 -12.79 3.37 0.22
N LEU A 44 -11.55 3.13 -0.20
CA LEU A 44 -11.24 2.18 -1.26
C LEU A 44 -11.59 0.73 -0.85
N GLN A 45 -11.45 0.35 0.41
CA GLN A 45 -11.93 -0.95 0.89
C GLN A 45 -13.44 -1.08 0.73
N SER A 46 -14.19 -0.01 1.02
CA SER A 46 -15.64 -0.01 0.88
C SER A 46 -16.07 -0.17 -0.58
N PHE A 47 -15.29 0.39 -1.51
CA PHE A 47 -15.56 0.32 -2.94
C PHE A 47 -15.09 -1.00 -3.59
N PHE A 48 -13.80 -1.34 -3.42
CA PHE A 48 -13.17 -2.49 -4.08
C PHE A 48 -13.30 -3.81 -3.32
N ASN A 49 -13.63 -3.77 -2.03
CA ASN A 49 -13.69 -4.94 -1.15
C ASN A 49 -12.42 -5.82 -1.26
N TYR A 50 -11.26 -5.25 -0.89
CA TYR A 50 -9.99 -5.94 -1.04
C TYR A 50 -9.98 -7.27 -0.27
N LYS A 51 -9.41 -8.31 -0.89
CA LYS A 51 -9.12 -9.57 -0.21
C LYS A 51 -7.93 -9.44 0.76
N GLN A 52 -6.97 -8.60 0.40
CA GLN A 52 -5.78 -8.34 1.19
C GLN A 52 -5.18 -6.98 0.81
N VAL A 53 -4.60 -6.29 1.79
CA VAL A 53 -3.81 -5.08 1.61
C VAL A 53 -2.42 -5.27 2.20
N GLY A 54 -1.38 -5.12 1.38
CA GLY A 54 0.01 -5.05 1.84
C GLY A 54 0.41 -3.61 2.13
N ILE A 55 0.97 -3.35 3.31
CA ILE A 55 1.41 -2.01 3.71
C ILE A 55 2.92 -2.07 3.97
N ASP A 56 3.72 -1.24 3.30
CA ASP A 56 5.19 -1.23 3.47
C ASP A 56 5.56 -0.72 4.88
N ALA A 57 5.95 -1.66 5.74
CA ALA A 57 6.24 -1.40 7.14
C ALA A 57 7.54 -0.62 7.34
N ASN A 58 8.48 -0.70 6.38
CA ASN A 58 9.73 0.06 6.44
C ASN A 58 9.48 1.58 6.37
N SER A 59 8.31 2.00 5.84
CA SER A 59 7.92 3.40 5.69
C SER A 59 7.11 3.95 6.87
N LEU A 60 6.85 3.12 7.89
CA LEU A 60 6.01 3.47 9.06
C LEU A 60 6.80 3.52 10.36
N ASP A 61 8.13 3.60 10.29
CA ASP A 61 9.05 3.54 11.44
C ASP A 61 8.80 2.32 12.36
N LYS A 62 8.22 1.25 11.81
CA LYS A 62 7.72 0.11 12.57
C LYS A 62 8.76 -1.01 12.63
N ALA A 63 9.51 -1.09 13.73
CA ALA A 63 10.50 -2.16 13.92
C ALA A 63 9.92 -3.57 13.70
N LYS A 64 10.61 -4.38 12.88
CA LYS A 64 10.21 -5.77 12.54
C LYS A 64 9.94 -6.64 13.77
N SER A 65 10.70 -6.45 14.85
CA SER A 65 10.64 -7.26 16.07
C SER A 65 9.59 -6.77 17.07
N ASP A 66 9.05 -5.56 16.90
CA ASP A 66 8.10 -5.02 17.86
C ASP A 66 6.72 -5.65 17.61
N PRO A 67 6.11 -6.32 18.60
CA PRO A 67 4.81 -6.96 18.44
C PRO A 67 3.63 -5.99 18.54
N ASN A 68 3.84 -4.77 19.04
CA ASN A 68 2.74 -3.84 19.30
C ASN A 68 2.30 -3.11 18.02
N PRO A 69 1.03 -2.70 17.89
CA PRO A 69 0.61 -1.89 16.76
C PRO A 69 1.36 -0.56 16.70
N CYS A 70 1.78 -0.12 15.51
CA CYS A 70 2.32 1.22 15.33
C CYS A 70 1.20 2.29 15.24
N SER A 71 1.57 3.57 15.30
CA SER A 71 0.61 4.68 15.21
C SER A 71 -0.30 4.61 13.98
N PHE A 72 0.24 4.15 12.84
CA PHE A 72 -0.55 3.94 11.62
C PHE A 72 -1.65 2.90 11.83
N GLU A 73 -1.32 1.74 12.40
CA GLU A 73 -2.28 0.65 12.65
C GLU A 73 -3.34 1.04 13.69
N LEU A 74 -2.96 1.82 14.71
CA LEU A 74 -3.89 2.35 15.72
C LEU A 74 -4.93 3.26 15.07
N VAL A 75 -4.49 4.24 14.27
CA VAL A 75 -5.40 5.16 13.56
C VAL A 75 -6.25 4.41 12.53
N LEU A 76 -5.66 3.44 11.81
CA LEU A 76 -6.42 2.59 10.88
C LEU A 76 -7.51 1.79 11.60
N ARG A 77 -7.24 1.27 12.81
CA ARG A 77 -8.24 0.57 13.62
C ARG A 77 -9.39 1.49 14.02
N GLU A 78 -9.09 2.70 14.48
CA GLU A 78 -10.10 3.69 14.84
C GLU A 78 -10.98 4.06 13.64
N ARG A 79 -10.38 4.29 12.47
CA ARG A 79 -11.11 4.67 11.24
C ARG A 79 -11.99 3.53 10.71
N GLN A 80 -11.50 2.29 10.77
CA GLN A 80 -12.28 1.09 10.44
C GLN A 80 -13.51 0.94 11.36
N GLN A 81 -13.34 1.14 12.67
CA GLN A 81 -14.44 1.08 13.64
C GLN A 81 -15.49 2.17 13.36
N ALA A 82 -15.05 3.40 13.12
CA ALA A 82 -15.94 4.52 12.80
C ALA A 82 -16.73 4.27 11.50
N ALA A 83 -16.08 3.71 10.48
CA ALA A 83 -16.71 3.42 9.19
C ALA A 83 -17.50 2.09 9.15
N ARG A 84 -17.37 1.24 10.17
CA ARG A 84 -17.89 -0.15 10.18
C ARG A 84 -17.38 -0.97 9.00
N VAL A 85 -16.11 -0.78 8.65
CA VAL A 85 -15.43 -1.44 7.52
C VAL A 85 -14.16 -2.09 8.05
N THR A 86 -13.85 -3.32 7.61
CA THR A 86 -12.60 -4.00 7.94
C THR A 86 -11.73 -4.09 6.70
N VAL A 87 -10.54 -3.50 6.77
CA VAL A 87 -9.46 -3.59 5.79
C VAL A 87 -8.56 -4.78 6.17
N PRO A 88 -8.54 -5.87 5.38
CA PRO A 88 -7.72 -7.04 5.66
C PRO A 88 -6.24 -6.76 5.32
N HIS A 89 -5.53 -6.09 6.23
CA HIS A 89 -4.17 -5.62 5.98
C HIS A 89 -3.09 -6.49 6.63
N LYS A 90 -1.89 -6.43 6.05
CA LYS A 90 -0.65 -6.97 6.62
C LYS A 90 0.48 -5.98 6.43
N LEU A 91 1.24 -5.74 7.49
CA LEU A 91 2.50 -5.03 7.42
C LEU A 91 3.57 -5.92 6.74
N VAL A 92 4.17 -5.40 5.68
CA VAL A 92 5.19 -6.08 4.89
C VAL A 92 6.53 -5.42 5.15
N TRP A 93 7.43 -6.15 5.81
CA TRP A 93 8.81 -5.72 6.05
C TRP A 93 9.72 -6.27 4.96
N HIS A 94 10.38 -5.39 4.24
CA HIS A 94 11.31 -5.72 3.18
C HIS A 94 12.75 -5.67 3.68
N THR A 95 13.52 -6.73 3.41
CA THR A 95 14.98 -6.78 3.61
C THR A 95 15.74 -6.48 2.32
N THR A 96 15.10 -6.70 1.17
CA THR A 96 15.66 -6.43 -0.15
C THR A 96 15.65 -4.93 -0.46
N PRO A 97 16.75 -4.35 -0.99
CA PRO A 97 16.81 -2.95 -1.39
C PRO A 97 15.68 -2.56 -2.35
N LYS A 98 15.17 -1.33 -2.22
CA LYS A 98 14.06 -0.82 -3.03
C LYS A 98 14.29 -0.95 -4.54
N LEU A 99 15.50 -0.63 -5.01
CA LEU A 99 15.85 -0.74 -6.44
C LEU A 99 15.70 -2.18 -6.96
N ALA A 100 16.21 -3.17 -6.22
CA ALA A 100 16.10 -4.57 -6.61
C ALA A 100 14.64 -5.05 -6.58
N ARG A 101 13.81 -4.57 -5.64
CA ARG A 101 12.36 -4.86 -5.65
C ARG A 101 11.67 -4.32 -6.90
N ILE A 102 12.01 -3.10 -7.33
CA ILE A 102 11.45 -2.49 -8.55
C ILE A 102 11.90 -3.29 -9.78
N GLN A 103 13.19 -3.61 -9.88
CA GLN A 103 13.72 -4.40 -10.99
C GLN A 103 13.11 -5.80 -11.07
N ALA A 104 12.78 -6.41 -9.93
CA ALA A 104 12.12 -7.72 -9.89
C ALA A 104 10.69 -7.70 -10.48
N ILE A 105 10.06 -6.53 -10.66
CA ILE A 105 8.74 -6.40 -11.28
C ILE A 105 8.86 -6.44 -12.82
N GLU A 106 9.99 -6.01 -13.38
CA GLU A 106 10.17 -5.82 -14.83
C GLU A 106 9.85 -7.08 -15.66
N PRO A 107 10.29 -8.30 -15.29
CA PRO A 107 9.99 -9.49 -16.10
C PRO A 107 8.49 -9.78 -16.18
N TYR A 108 7.74 -9.50 -15.11
CA TYR A 108 6.28 -9.70 -15.13
C TYR A 108 5.60 -8.73 -16.10
N TYR A 109 6.09 -7.49 -16.15
CA TYR A 109 5.59 -6.48 -17.08
C TYR A 109 5.95 -6.83 -18.53
N SER A 110 7.22 -7.06 -18.82
CA SER A 110 7.73 -7.33 -20.18
C SER A 110 7.16 -8.62 -20.79
N ASN A 111 6.75 -9.58 -19.95
CA ASN A 111 6.19 -10.86 -20.40
C ASN A 111 4.64 -10.86 -20.44
N GLY A 112 3.99 -9.70 -20.21
CA GLY A 112 2.53 -9.57 -20.24
C GLY A 112 1.79 -10.20 -19.05
N GLN A 113 2.50 -10.58 -17.99
CA GLN A 113 1.93 -11.14 -16.76
C GLN A 113 1.47 -10.06 -15.78
N LEU A 114 2.00 -8.85 -15.90
CA LEU A 114 1.56 -7.63 -15.24
C LEU A 114 1.16 -6.62 -16.32
N LEU A 115 -0.11 -6.25 -16.31
CA LEU A 115 -0.71 -5.33 -17.26
C LEU A 115 -1.20 -4.09 -16.50
N PHE A 116 -1.18 -2.94 -17.16
CA PHE A 116 -1.92 -1.77 -16.70
C PHE A 116 -3.25 -1.75 -17.43
N LEU A 117 -4.33 -1.42 -16.73
CA LEU A 117 -5.62 -1.24 -17.40
C LEU A 117 -5.46 -0.07 -18.37
N ASP A 118 -5.45 -0.35 -19.67
CA ASP A 118 -5.54 0.68 -20.70
C ASP A 118 -6.88 1.38 -20.55
N THR A 119 -6.84 2.72 -20.48
CA THR A 119 -8.03 3.59 -20.43
C THR A 119 -8.89 3.44 -21.67
#